data_AF-A0A957QR32-F1
#
_entry.id   AF-A0A957QR32-F1
#
_cell.length_a   1.000
_cell.length_b   1.000
_cell.length_c   1.000
_cell.angle_alpha   90.00
_cell.angle_beta   90.00
_cell.angle_gamma   90.00
#
_symmetry.space_group_name_H-M   'P 1'
#
loop_
_entity.id
_entity.type
_entity.pdbx_description
1 polymer ?
#
loop_
_entity_poly.entity_id
_entity_poly.type
_entity_poly.pdbx_seq_one_letter_code
_entity_poly.pdbx_strand_id
1 'polypeptide(L)'
;EFFGISILEAIRCVTYPILPARLSYPELMPPDLATAILYHDEAELDQLLQTALQQPARRRQLAQAAAAHARRYDWAAVAPRYDAYFA
;
A
#
# COMPACT_ATOMS: atom_id res chain seq x y z
N GLU A 1 -11.69 7.46 -4.15
CA GLU A 1 -11.63 6.68 -2.92
C GLU A 1 -10.96 7.53 -1.86
N PHE A 2 -11.49 7.56 -0.64
CA PHE A 2 -11.02 8.45 0.42
C PHE A 2 -9.83 7.86 1.15
N PHE A 3 -9.96 6.64 1.69
CA PHE A 3 -8.90 6.04 2.50
C PHE A 3 -8.50 4.63 2.05
N GLY A 4 -9.37 3.91 1.34
CA GLY A 4 -8.99 2.61 0.80
C GLY A 4 -8.76 1.54 1.87
N ILE A 5 -9.66 1.44 2.86
CA ILE A 5 -9.58 0.44 3.95
C ILE A 5 -9.42 -0.98 3.39
N SER A 6 -10.18 -1.35 2.36
CA SER A 6 -10.08 -2.67 1.72
C SER A 6 -8.71 -2.94 1.10
N ILE A 7 -8.05 -1.91 0.57
CA ILE A 7 -6.67 -2.01 0.05
C ILE A 7 -5.69 -2.20 1.18
N LEU A 8 -5.85 -1.47 2.29
CA LEU A 8 -5.01 -1.65 3.47
C LEU A 8 -5.16 -3.07 4.04
N GLU A 9 -6.40 -3.59 4.14
CA GLU A 9 -6.67 -4.98 4.56
C GLU A 9 -6.00 -6.00 3.62
N ALA A 10 -6.12 -5.81 2.29
CA ALA A 10 -5.44 -6.66 1.32
C ALA A 10 -3.92 -6.60 1.49
N ILE A 11 -3.34 -5.42 1.71
CA ILE A 11 -1.92 -5.24 1.97
C ILE A 11 -1.49 -5.94 3.26
N ARG A 12 -2.31 -5.91 4.33
CA ARG A 12 -2.03 -6.63 5.59
C ARG A 12 -1.96 -8.15 5.39
N CYS A 13 -2.66 -8.69 4.40
CA CYS A 13 -2.55 -10.09 3.96
C CYS A 13 -1.29 -10.39 3.11
N VAL A 14 -0.31 -9.47 3.07
CA VAL A 14 0.97 -9.63 2.34
C VAL A 14 0.75 -9.83 0.83
N THR A 15 -0.25 -9.12 0.29
CA THR A 15 -0.45 -9.02 -1.16
C THR A 15 0.44 -7.93 -1.74
N TYR A 16 0.79 -8.03 -3.02
CA TYR A 16 1.54 -6.99 -3.72
C TYR A 16 0.57 -5.97 -4.31
N PRO A 17 0.49 -4.75 -3.75
CA PRO A 17 -0.44 -3.75 -4.26
C PRO A 17 0.10 -3.18 -5.57
N ILE A 18 -0.73 -3.12 -6.61
CA ILE A 18 -0.50 -2.27 -7.79
C ILE A 18 -1.71 -1.36 -7.86
N LEU A 19 -1.48 -0.05 -7.66
CA LEU A 19 -2.54 0.91 -7.34
C LEU A 19 -2.41 2.17 -8.19
N PRO A 20 -3.51 2.84 -8.56
CA PRO A 20 -3.43 4.06 -9.34
C PRO A 20 -2.99 5.26 -8.49
N ALA A 21 -2.10 6.10 -9.02
CA ALA A 21 -1.61 7.33 -8.38
C ALA A 21 -2.63 8.48 -8.35
N ARG A 22 -3.87 8.25 -8.83
CA ARG A 22 -4.93 9.27 -8.92
C ARG A 22 -5.90 9.30 -7.72
N LEU A 23 -5.66 8.43 -6.73
CA LEU A 23 -6.48 8.30 -5.51
C LEU A 23 -5.61 8.64 -4.28
N SER A 24 -6.06 8.32 -3.06
CA SER A 24 -5.31 8.62 -1.82
C SER A 24 -4.09 7.72 -1.55
N TYR A 25 -3.86 6.70 -2.37
CA TYR A 25 -2.75 5.74 -2.17
C TYR A 25 -1.33 6.35 -2.09
N PRO A 26 -0.98 7.43 -2.84
CA PRO A 26 0.31 8.10 -2.67
C PRO A 26 0.54 8.62 -1.25
N GLU A 27 -0.52 8.99 -0.53
CA GLU A 27 -0.45 9.50 0.84
C GLU A 27 -0.36 8.37 1.87
N LEU A 28 -0.82 7.16 1.51
CA LEU A 28 -0.86 6.00 2.39
C LEU A 28 0.42 5.17 2.37
N MET A 29 1.30 5.41 1.40
CA MET A 29 2.50 4.62 1.15
C MET A 29 3.76 5.48 1.26
N PRO A 30 4.87 4.94 1.77
CA PRO A 30 6.12 5.68 1.81
C PRO A 30 6.67 5.89 0.39
N PRO A 31 7.38 7.01 0.11
CA PRO A 31 7.85 7.36 -1.23
C PRO A 31 8.62 6.23 -1.95
N ASP A 32 9.46 5.51 -1.19
CA ASP A 32 10.25 4.40 -1.73
C ASP A 32 9.39 3.23 -2.22
N LEU A 33 8.27 2.94 -1.54
CA LEU A 33 7.33 1.92 -1.99
C LEU A 33 6.43 2.44 -3.10
N ALA A 34 6.01 3.71 -3.02
CA ALA A 34 5.12 4.35 -3.97
C ALA A 34 5.63 4.20 -5.42
N THR A 35 6.92 4.42 -5.66
CA THR A 35 7.54 4.26 -6.99
C THR A 35 7.47 2.84 -7.56
N ALA A 36 7.32 1.82 -6.72
CA ALA A 36 7.28 0.42 -7.14
C ALA A 36 5.85 -0.13 -7.26
N ILE A 37 4.84 0.59 -6.79
CA ILE A 37 3.46 0.08 -6.68
C ILE A 37 2.41 1.01 -7.30
N LEU A 38 2.76 2.26 -7.58
CA LEU A 38 1.84 3.25 -8.14
C LEU A 38 2.03 3.41 -9.64
N TYR A 39 0.91 3.43 -10.38
CA TYR A 39 0.88 3.73 -11.81
C TYR A 39 0.04 4.98 -12.10
N HIS A 40 0.45 5.77 -13.08
CA HIS A 40 -0.25 6.98 -13.53
C HIS A 40 -1.08 6.73 -14.79
N ASP A 41 -0.64 5.80 -15.63
CA ASP A 41 -1.29 5.41 -16.87
C ASP A 41 -1.24 3.90 -17.09
N GLU A 42 -1.83 3.46 -18.21
CA GLU A 42 -1.92 2.05 -18.58
C GLU A 42 -0.56 1.43 -18.93
N ALA A 43 0.35 2.22 -19.52
CA ALA A 43 1.68 1.74 -19.86
C ALA A 43 2.51 1.44 -18.60
N GLU A 44 2.43 2.29 -17.59
CA GLU A 44 3.06 2.04 -16.28
C GLU A 44 2.43 0.83 -15.57
N LEU A 45 1.09 0.66 -15.66
CA LEU A 45 0.42 -0.51 -15.11
C LEU A 45 0.97 -1.81 -15.74
N ASP A 46 1.08 -1.84 -17.06
CA ASP A 46 1.62 -2.99 -17.78
C ASP A 46 3.07 -3.29 -17.37
N GLN A 47 3.90 -2.26 -17.23
CA GLN A 47 5.29 -2.41 -16.77
C GLN A 47 5.39 -2.97 -15.36
N LEU A 48 4.55 -2.48 -14.43
CA LEU A 48 4.50 -2.99 -13.05
C LEU A 48 4.06 -4.45 -13.00
N LEU A 49 3.04 -4.81 -13.77
CA LEU A 49 2.55 -6.19 -13.86
C LEU A 49 3.63 -7.13 -14.42
N GLN A 50 4.29 -6.75 -15.51
CA GLN A 50 5.39 -7.54 -16.08
C GLN A 50 6.54 -7.71 -15.09
N THR A 51 6.95 -6.64 -14.42
CA THR A 51 8.01 -6.67 -13.40
C THR A 51 7.64 -7.57 -12.23
N ALA A 52 6.39 -7.50 -11.76
CA ALA A 52 5.90 -8.33 -10.66
C ALA A 52 5.84 -9.82 -10.99
N LEU A 53 5.63 -10.18 -12.27
CA LEU A 53 5.67 -11.56 -12.75
C LEU A 53 7.11 -12.08 -12.90
N GLN A 54 8.02 -11.23 -13.37
CA GLN A 54 9.42 -11.59 -13.61
C GLN A 54 10.28 -11.63 -12.33
N GLN A 55 9.90 -10.91 -11.29
CA GLN A 55 10.71 -10.75 -10.08
C GLN A 55 9.95 -11.19 -8.79
N PRO A 56 9.62 -12.48 -8.63
CA PRO A 56 8.78 -12.96 -7.52
C PRO A 56 9.40 -12.72 -6.13
N ALA A 57 10.73 -12.74 -6.01
CA ALA A 57 11.42 -12.43 -4.76
C ALA A 57 11.26 -10.96 -4.38
N ARG A 58 11.49 -10.05 -5.34
CA ARG A 58 11.31 -8.61 -5.14
C ARG A 58 9.86 -8.26 -4.83
N ARG A 59 8.90 -8.86 -5.56
CA ARG A 59 7.46 -8.73 -5.30
C ARG A 59 7.12 -9.09 -3.86
N ARG A 60 7.63 -10.24 -3.36
CA ARG A 60 7.38 -10.69 -1.97
C ARG A 60 7.99 -9.74 -0.95
N GLN A 61 9.21 -9.24 -1.18
CA GLN A 61 9.86 -8.27 -0.30
C GLN A 61 9.04 -6.97 -0.20
N LEU A 62 8.57 -6.45 -1.35
CA LEU A 62 7.76 -5.23 -1.39
C LEU A 62 6.40 -5.42 -0.71
N ALA A 63 5.74 -6.57 -0.93
CA ALA A 63 4.49 -6.90 -0.26
C ALA A 63 4.65 -6.96 1.28
N GLN A 64 5.75 -7.55 1.77
CA GLN A 64 6.07 -7.58 3.21
C GLN A 64 6.33 -6.18 3.76
N ALA A 65 7.07 -5.34 3.03
CA ALA A 65 7.34 -3.96 3.43
C ALA A 65 6.04 -3.13 3.48
N ALA A 66 5.17 -3.27 2.48
CA ALA A 66 3.85 -2.63 2.47
C ALA A 66 2.98 -3.12 3.63
N ALA A 67 2.92 -4.43 3.87
CA ALA A 67 2.16 -5.03 4.98
C ALA A 67 2.66 -4.53 6.35
N ALA A 68 3.97 -4.34 6.51
CA ALA A 68 4.58 -3.79 7.71
C ALA A 68 4.24 -2.32 7.89
N HIS A 69 4.29 -1.52 6.81
CA HIS A 69 3.91 -0.12 6.84
C HIS A 69 2.43 0.06 7.21
N ALA A 70 1.55 -0.74 6.61
CA ALA A 70 0.10 -0.66 6.80
C ALA A 70 -0.34 -0.92 8.26
N ARG A 71 0.49 -1.57 9.09
CA ARG A 71 0.20 -1.80 10.52
C ARG A 71 -0.13 -0.53 11.29
N ARG A 72 0.39 0.62 10.86
CA ARG A 72 0.13 1.91 11.50
C ARG A 72 -1.33 2.34 11.43
N TYR A 73 -2.09 1.74 10.52
CA TYR A 73 -3.52 1.99 10.31
C TYR A 73 -4.40 0.94 10.99
N ASP A 74 -3.81 -0.09 11.64
CA ASP A 74 -4.58 -1.08 12.40
C ASP A 74 -5.34 -0.36 13.53
N TRP A 75 -6.59 -0.77 13.80
CA TRP A 75 -7.43 -0.13 14.81
C TRP A 75 -6.78 -0.09 16.20
N ALA A 76 -6.03 -1.13 16.56
CA ALA A 76 -5.27 -1.18 17.81
C ALA A 76 -4.19 -0.08 17.93
N ALA A 77 -3.70 0.47 16.82
CA ALA A 77 -2.76 1.59 16.80
C ALA A 77 -3.47 2.95 16.69
N VAL A 78 -4.62 2.99 16.02
CA VAL A 78 -5.37 4.22 15.75
C VAL A 78 -6.27 4.62 16.93
N ALA A 79 -7.01 3.68 17.52
CA ALA A 79 -7.99 3.95 18.58
C ALA A 79 -7.41 4.72 19.77
N PRO A 80 -6.24 4.35 20.34
CA PRO A 80 -5.69 5.06 21.49
C PRO A 80 -5.36 6.53 21.20
N ARG A 81 -5.05 6.88 19.94
CA ARG A 81 -4.77 8.27 19.53
C ARG A 81 -6.04 9.11 19.53
N TYR A 82 -7.16 8.51 19.13
CA TYR A 82 -8.46 9.18 19.17
C TYR A 82 -8.98 9.27 20.61
N ASP A 83 -8.83 8.22 21.41
CA ASP A 83 -9.16 8.24 22.83
C ASP A 83 -8.40 9.38 23.54
N ALA A 84 -7.10 9.54 23.26
CA ALA A 84 -6.30 10.63 23.83
C ALA A 84 -6.68 12.03 23.31
N TYR A 85 -7.18 12.13 22.08
CA TYR A 85 -7.58 13.41 21.48
C TYR A 85 -8.93 13.92 22.02
N PHE A 86 -9.82 13.00 22.39
CA PHE A 86 -11.17 13.31 22.89
C PHE A 86 -11.35 13.13 24.41
N ALA A 87 -10.28 12.81 25.15
CA ALA A 87 -10.25 12.80 26.62
C ALA A 87 -10.24 14.21 27.20
#